data_AF-A0A2X3EF15-F1
#
_entry.id   AF-A0A2X3EF15-F1
#
_cell.length_a   1.000
_cell.length_b   1.000
_cell.length_c   1.000
_cell.angle_alpha   90.00
_cell.angle_beta   90.00
_cell.angle_gamma   90.00
#
_symmetry.space_group_name_H-M   'P 1'
#
loop_
_entity.id
_entity.type
_entity.pdbx_description
1 polymer ?
#
loop_
_entity_poly.entity_id
_entity_poly.type
_entity_poly.pdbx_seq_one_letter_code
_entity_poly.pdbx_strand_id
1 'polypeptide(L)'
;MWWMVRVVLTMRSALPSNCRKSPAPVPVCLLMSATDTFLLNVQDALVQTLYRGQLYAKHGACGFFVPCVTRAEDIIAIVHHVRLPLNVMCMPELTDFSTLSTLGVKRISMGNFIYAATQARLKDLLCQVQTQHSFSGVF
;
A
#
# COMPACT_ATOMS: atom_id res chain seq x y z
N MET A 1 -9.00 18.11 -8.22
CA MET A 1 -8.24 17.61 -7.04
C MET A 1 -8.99 16.59 -6.19
N TRP A 2 -10.25 16.25 -6.49
CA TRP A 2 -11.01 15.20 -5.78
C TRP A 2 -10.82 13.78 -6.37
N TRP A 3 -10.17 13.66 -7.53
CA TRP A 3 -9.86 12.36 -8.17
C TRP A 3 -8.67 11.62 -7.52
N MET A 4 -7.76 12.34 -6.87
CA MET A 4 -6.54 11.76 -6.28
C MET A 4 -6.82 10.98 -4.98
N VAL A 5 -7.99 11.18 -4.37
CA VAL A 5 -8.45 10.46 -3.17
C VAL A 5 -9.04 9.08 -3.52
N ARG A 6 -9.17 8.76 -4.82
CA ARG A 6 -9.71 7.49 -5.31
C ARG A 6 -8.71 6.64 -6.10
N VAL A 7 -7.40 6.85 -5.92
CA VAL A 7 -6.37 5.83 -6.22
C VAL A 7 -6.20 4.90 -5.01
N VAL A 8 -7.29 4.65 -4.30
CA VAL A 8 -7.49 3.36 -3.64
C VAL A 8 -8.26 2.57 -4.68
N LEU A 9 -7.54 1.80 -5.51
CA LEU A 9 -8.14 0.74 -6.32
C LEU A 9 -8.71 -0.31 -5.35
N THR A 10 -9.78 0.04 -4.64
CA THR A 10 -10.56 -0.92 -3.87
C THR A 10 -11.26 -1.76 -4.92
N MET A 11 -10.63 -2.86 -5.31
CA MET A 11 -11.27 -3.88 -6.12
C MET A 11 -12.51 -4.31 -5.35
N ARG A 12 -13.70 -3.96 -5.88
CA ARG A 12 -14.99 -4.09 -5.20
C ARG A 12 -15.13 -5.50 -4.65
N SER A 13 -14.88 -5.67 -3.37
CA SER A 13 -15.11 -6.90 -2.62
C SER A 13 -15.82 -6.52 -1.34
N ALA A 14 -16.79 -7.36 -0.94
CA ALA A 14 -17.55 -7.17 0.29
C ALA A 14 -16.60 -7.11 1.49
N LEU A 15 -16.91 -6.24 2.46
CA LEU A 15 -16.18 -6.15 3.73
C LEU A 15 -16.12 -7.54 4.39
N PRO A 16 -14.96 -7.98 4.91
CA PRO A 16 -14.86 -9.22 5.67
C PRO A 16 -15.89 -9.26 6.81
N SER A 17 -16.47 -10.43 7.07
CA SER A 17 -17.45 -10.63 8.16
C SER A 17 -16.92 -10.23 9.54
N ASN A 18 -15.60 -10.21 9.73
CA ASN A 18 -14.92 -9.76 10.94
C ASN A 18 -15.01 -8.23 11.19
N CYS A 19 -15.43 -7.43 10.20
CA CYS A 19 -15.41 -5.96 10.28
C CYS A 19 -16.72 -5.31 10.77
N ARG A 20 -17.56 -5.99 11.54
CA ARG A 20 -18.71 -5.39 12.25
C ARG A 20 -18.73 -5.93 13.69
N LYS A 21 -18.93 -5.11 14.73
CA LYS A 21 -20.08 -4.19 14.91
C LYS A 21 -19.67 -2.92 15.68
N SER A 22 -19.74 -1.74 15.04
CA SER A 22 -20.07 -0.52 15.79
C SER A 22 -21.60 -0.36 15.74
N PRO A 23 -22.29 -0.13 16.87
CA PRO A 23 -23.74 0.07 16.89
C PRO A 23 -24.17 1.42 16.29
N ALA A 24 -23.23 2.33 15.99
CA ALA A 24 -23.52 3.64 15.44
C ALA A 24 -23.45 3.65 13.89
N PRO A 25 -24.23 4.53 13.21
CA PRO A 25 -24.14 4.75 11.77
C PRO A 25 -22.89 5.59 11.42
N VAL A 26 -21.73 5.11 11.84
CA VAL A 26 -20.42 5.65 11.44
C VAL A 26 -19.95 4.92 10.19
N PRO A 27 -19.33 5.62 9.22
CA PRO A 27 -18.61 4.94 8.14
C PRO A 27 -17.66 3.92 8.75
N VAL A 28 -17.74 2.66 8.30
CA VAL A 28 -16.86 1.59 8.80
C VAL A 28 -15.42 1.97 8.46
N CYS A 29 -14.69 2.45 9.47
CA CYS A 29 -13.26 2.73 9.34
C CYS A 29 -12.53 1.39 9.26
N LEU A 30 -11.96 1.09 8.09
CA LEU A 30 -11.13 -0.09 7.88
C LEU A 30 -9.77 0.11 8.57
N LEU A 31 -9.61 -0.45 9.77
CA LEU A 31 -8.32 -0.51 10.46
C LEU A 31 -7.38 -1.50 9.75
N MET A 32 -6.27 -0.97 9.22
CA MET A 32 -5.20 -1.75 8.60
C MET A 32 -4.14 -2.06 9.64
N SER A 33 -3.90 -3.33 9.94
CA SER A 33 -2.74 -3.74 10.73
C SER A 33 -1.53 -3.84 9.80
N ALA A 34 -0.45 -3.14 10.13
CA ALA A 34 0.77 -3.10 9.34
C ALA A 34 1.85 -4.01 9.94
N THR A 35 2.76 -4.51 9.11
CA THR A 35 3.99 -5.13 9.59
C THR A 35 5.18 -4.81 8.70
N ASP A 36 6.30 -4.41 9.31
CA ASP A 36 7.46 -3.86 8.59
C ASP A 36 8.58 -4.88 8.38
N THR A 37 8.28 -6.17 8.41
CA THR A 37 9.25 -7.28 8.23
C THR A 37 10.04 -7.18 6.94
N PHE A 38 9.36 -6.93 5.81
CA PHE A 38 9.98 -6.73 4.50
C PHE A 38 10.70 -5.37 4.41
N LEU A 39 10.10 -4.31 4.95
CA LEU A 39 10.68 -2.97 4.96
C LEU A 39 12.00 -2.92 5.73
N LEU A 40 12.08 -3.60 6.87
CA LEU A 40 13.27 -3.65 7.73
C LEU A 40 14.23 -4.80 7.37
N ASN A 41 13.95 -5.55 6.31
CA ASN A 41 14.73 -6.70 5.87
C ASN A 41 15.04 -7.71 7.01
N VAL A 42 14.01 -8.03 7.80
CA VAL A 42 14.12 -8.98 8.92
C VAL A 42 14.42 -10.38 8.37
N GLN A 43 15.26 -11.16 9.06
CA GLN A 43 15.45 -12.58 8.73
C GLN A 43 14.11 -13.32 8.74
N ASP A 44 13.93 -14.21 7.77
CA ASP A 44 12.68 -14.96 7.57
C ASP A 44 11.44 -14.04 7.48
N ALA A 45 11.58 -12.89 6.78
CA ALA A 45 10.55 -11.87 6.67
C ALA A 45 9.16 -12.45 6.35
N LEU A 46 9.05 -13.39 5.40
CA LEU A 46 7.79 -14.04 5.07
C LEU A 46 7.18 -14.79 6.27
N VAL A 47 7.96 -15.63 6.95
CA VAL A 47 7.49 -16.43 8.10
C VAL A 47 6.96 -15.51 9.21
N GLN A 48 7.70 -14.45 9.53
CA GLN A 48 7.29 -13.47 10.54
C GLN A 48 6.05 -12.69 10.12
N THR A 49 5.93 -12.35 8.82
CA THR A 49 4.77 -11.67 8.24
C THR A 49 3.51 -12.52 8.37
N LEU A 50 3.61 -13.81 8.03
CA LEU A 50 2.48 -14.74 8.13
C LEU A 50 2.03 -14.91 9.58
N TYR A 51 2.98 -15.12 10.50
CA TYR A 51 2.68 -15.25 11.93
C TYR A 51 1.94 -14.02 12.47
N ARG A 52 2.46 -12.81 12.20
CA ARG A 52 1.83 -11.56 12.65
C ARG A 52 0.48 -11.32 11.97
N GLY A 53 0.38 -11.57 10.66
CA GLY A 53 -0.86 -11.41 9.91
C GLY A 53 -1.99 -12.30 10.43
N GLN A 54 -1.69 -13.56 10.74
CA GLN A 54 -2.64 -14.49 11.36
C GLN A 54 -3.05 -14.04 12.77
N LEU A 55 -2.11 -13.54 13.56
CA LEU A 55 -2.39 -12.98 14.88
C LEU A 55 -3.32 -11.77 14.77
N TYR A 56 -3.03 -10.83 13.87
CA TYR A 56 -3.89 -9.67 13.63
C TYR A 56 -5.30 -10.07 13.18
N ALA A 57 -5.40 -11.06 12.29
CA ALA A 57 -6.68 -11.60 11.84
C ALA A 57 -7.49 -12.18 13.01
N LYS A 58 -6.83 -12.93 13.90
CA LYS A 58 -7.43 -13.50 15.12
C LYS A 58 -7.94 -12.42 16.08
N HIS A 59 -7.28 -11.27 16.13
CA HIS A 59 -7.65 -10.14 16.99
C HIS A 59 -8.58 -9.11 16.31
N GLY A 60 -9.18 -9.46 15.16
CA GLY A 60 -10.24 -8.64 14.55
C GLY A 60 -9.74 -7.50 13.66
N ALA A 61 -8.49 -7.55 13.19
CA ALA A 61 -8.02 -6.61 12.16
C ALA A 61 -8.91 -6.68 10.91
N CYS A 62 -9.03 -5.54 10.22
CA CYS A 62 -9.90 -5.41 9.05
C CYS A 62 -9.18 -5.45 7.70
N GLY A 63 -7.87 -5.26 7.74
CA GLY A 63 -6.99 -5.40 6.58
C GLY A 63 -5.56 -5.55 7.05
N PHE A 64 -4.71 -5.97 6.12
CA PHE A 64 -3.31 -6.24 6.38
C PHE A 64 -2.45 -5.45 5.41
N PHE A 65 -1.51 -4.68 5.93
CA PHE A 65 -0.59 -3.87 5.14
C PHE A 65 0.83 -4.40 5.28
N VAL A 66 1.44 -4.75 4.15
CA VAL A 66 2.82 -5.25 4.09
C VAL A 66 3.60 -4.34 3.12
N PRO A 67 4.33 -3.33 3.61
CA PRO A 67 5.20 -2.51 2.78
C PRO A 67 6.38 -3.33 2.24
N CYS A 68 6.87 -2.94 1.06
CA CYS A 68 8.09 -3.49 0.43
C CYS A 68 8.08 -4.98 0.05
N VAL A 69 6.95 -5.70 0.19
CA VAL A 69 6.82 -7.02 -0.45
C VAL A 69 6.60 -6.86 -1.96
N THR A 70 7.44 -7.51 -2.77
CA THR A 70 7.41 -7.37 -4.24
C THR A 70 7.34 -8.69 -4.99
N ARG A 71 7.90 -9.77 -4.41
CA ARG A 71 7.93 -11.10 -5.00
C ARG A 71 6.53 -11.72 -5.06
N ALA A 72 6.15 -12.26 -6.22
CA ALA A 72 4.82 -12.80 -6.44
C ALA A 72 4.53 -13.99 -5.51
N GLU A 73 5.52 -14.85 -5.30
CA GLU A 73 5.46 -16.01 -4.40
C GLU A 73 5.16 -15.61 -2.95
N ASP A 74 5.77 -14.53 -2.46
CA ASP A 74 5.55 -14.01 -1.12
C ASP A 74 4.15 -13.41 -1.00
N ILE A 75 3.70 -12.66 -2.01
CA ILE A 75 2.35 -12.09 -2.08
C ILE A 75 1.30 -13.20 -2.07
N ILE A 76 1.46 -14.24 -2.91
CA ILE A 76 0.56 -15.40 -2.96
C ILE A 76 0.51 -16.09 -1.59
N ALA A 77 1.68 -16.33 -0.98
CA ALA A 77 1.75 -16.96 0.34
C ALA A 77 1.00 -16.14 1.40
N ILE A 78 1.15 -14.81 1.42
CA ILE A 78 0.44 -13.93 2.34
C ILE A 78 -1.07 -13.98 2.10
N VAL A 79 -1.52 -13.82 0.84
CA VAL A 79 -2.95 -13.86 0.48
C VAL A 79 -3.59 -15.20 0.87
N HIS A 80 -2.88 -16.30 0.68
CA HIS A 80 -3.39 -17.63 0.98
C HIS A 80 -3.49 -17.90 2.50
N HIS A 81 -2.49 -17.48 3.28
CA HIS A 81 -2.37 -17.86 4.69
C HIS A 81 -2.90 -16.81 5.67
N VAL A 82 -3.13 -15.58 5.24
CA VAL A 82 -3.67 -14.48 6.07
C VAL A 82 -5.06 -14.12 5.57
N ARG A 83 -6.09 -14.39 6.39
CA ARG A 83 -7.51 -14.13 6.06
C ARG A 83 -7.89 -12.66 6.22
N LEU A 84 -7.08 -11.75 5.65
CA LEU A 84 -7.31 -10.30 5.64
C LEU A 84 -7.08 -9.75 4.23
N PRO A 85 -7.85 -8.73 3.79
CA PRO A 85 -7.56 -8.01 2.56
C PRO A 85 -6.13 -7.45 2.58
N LEU A 86 -5.30 -7.90 1.63
CA LEU A 86 -3.92 -7.47 1.53
C LEU A 86 -3.80 -6.10 0.83
N ASN A 87 -3.08 -5.21 1.49
CA ASN A 87 -2.57 -3.96 0.95
C ASN A 87 -1.05 -4.05 0.76
N VAL A 88 -0.57 -3.70 -0.42
CA VAL A 88 0.87 -3.60 -0.73
C VAL A 88 1.25 -2.15 -1.04
N MET A 89 2.52 -1.82 -0.90
CA MET A 89 3.04 -0.49 -1.25
C MET A 89 3.66 -0.54 -2.66
N CYS A 90 3.48 0.49 -3.48
CA CYS A 90 4.14 0.57 -4.78
C CYS A 90 5.66 0.56 -4.59
N MET A 91 6.33 -0.25 -5.41
CA MET A 91 7.79 -0.37 -5.46
C MET A 91 8.20 -0.51 -6.93
N PRO A 92 9.44 -0.11 -7.29
CA PRO A 92 9.94 -0.30 -8.66
C PRO A 92 9.87 -1.75 -9.14
N GLU A 93 10.09 -2.72 -8.25
CA GLU A 93 10.10 -4.16 -8.54
C GLU A 93 8.72 -4.80 -8.41
N LEU A 94 7.69 -4.04 -8.02
CA LEU A 94 6.33 -4.56 -7.89
C LEU A 94 5.72 -4.77 -9.28
N THR A 95 5.08 -5.93 -9.47
CA THR A 95 4.38 -6.24 -10.72
C THR A 95 3.17 -5.32 -10.98
N ASP A 96 2.62 -5.37 -12.19
CA ASP A 96 1.53 -4.51 -12.62
C ASP A 96 0.21 -4.78 -11.86
N PHE A 97 -0.72 -3.82 -11.93
CA PHE A 97 -1.98 -3.88 -11.17
C PHE A 97 -2.90 -5.04 -11.56
N SER A 98 -2.88 -5.49 -12.83
CA SER A 98 -3.69 -6.62 -13.29
C SER A 98 -3.15 -7.92 -12.71
N THR A 99 -1.83 -8.08 -12.72
CA THR A 99 -1.17 -9.22 -12.08
C THR A 99 -1.43 -9.22 -10.58
N LEU A 100 -1.21 -8.10 -9.86
CA LEU A 100 -1.50 -7.99 -8.42
C LEU A 100 -2.97 -8.31 -8.09
N SER A 101 -3.91 -7.86 -8.92
CA SER A 101 -5.34 -8.21 -8.79
C SER A 101 -5.55 -9.72 -8.78
N THR A 102 -4.92 -10.39 -9.74
CA THR A 102 -4.99 -11.83 -9.96
C THR A 102 -4.33 -12.59 -8.80
N LEU A 103 -3.25 -12.05 -8.24
CA LEU A 103 -2.60 -12.59 -7.02
C LEU A 103 -3.46 -12.41 -5.75
N GLY A 104 -4.55 -11.64 -5.82
CA GLY A 104 -5.50 -11.45 -4.72
C GLY A 104 -5.27 -10.20 -3.86
N VAL A 105 -4.36 -9.32 -4.27
CA VAL A 105 -4.17 -8.00 -3.64
C VAL A 105 -5.45 -7.18 -3.75
N LYS A 106 -5.86 -6.52 -2.66
CA LYS A 106 -7.11 -5.74 -2.60
C LYS A 106 -6.88 -4.24 -2.57
N ARG A 107 -5.68 -3.81 -2.20
CA ARG A 107 -5.31 -2.40 -2.14
C ARG A 107 -3.83 -2.22 -2.49
N ILE A 108 -3.54 -1.10 -3.15
CA ILE A 108 -2.19 -0.66 -3.45
C ILE A 108 -2.05 0.76 -2.91
N SER A 109 -1.05 0.98 -2.07
CA SER A 109 -0.69 2.28 -1.50
C SER A 109 0.50 2.88 -2.23
N MET A 110 0.51 4.19 -2.43
CA MET A 110 1.60 4.88 -3.13
C MET A 110 2.74 5.37 -2.22
N GLY A 111 2.64 5.15 -0.90
CA GLY A 111 3.60 5.67 0.08
C GLY A 111 3.85 7.18 -0.09
N ASN A 112 5.10 7.59 0.09
CA ASN A 112 5.56 8.96 -0.17
C ASN A 112 6.08 9.15 -1.61
N PHE A 113 6.02 8.13 -2.47
CA PHE A 113 6.79 8.08 -3.72
C PHE A 113 6.36 9.15 -4.73
N ILE A 114 5.06 9.31 -4.97
CA ILE A 114 4.55 10.33 -5.91
C ILE A 114 4.83 11.74 -5.41
N TYR A 115 4.72 11.96 -4.09
CA TYR A 115 5.05 13.24 -3.48
C TYR A 115 6.55 13.55 -3.61
N ALA A 116 7.42 12.59 -3.30
CA ALA A 116 8.86 12.72 -3.47
C ALA A 116 9.25 12.99 -4.94
N ALA A 117 8.63 12.30 -5.90
CA ALA A 117 8.85 12.53 -7.32
C ALA A 117 8.45 13.96 -7.75
N THR A 118 7.33 14.46 -7.23
CA THR A 118 6.87 15.83 -7.47
C THR A 118 7.85 16.84 -6.89
N GLN A 119 8.30 16.61 -5.65
CA GLN A 119 9.28 17.47 -4.98
C GLN A 119 10.64 17.47 -5.69
N ALA A 120 11.08 16.33 -6.22
CA ALA A 120 12.30 16.24 -7.02
C ALA A 120 12.16 17.09 -8.30
N ARG A 121 11.05 16.96 -9.04
CA ARG A 121 10.82 17.78 -10.24
C ARG A 121 10.76 19.28 -9.93
N LEU A 122 10.12 19.65 -8.82
CA LEU A 122 10.07 21.04 -8.38
C LEU A 122 11.48 21.57 -8.05
N LYS A 123 12.28 20.78 -7.34
CA LYS A 123 13.69 21.12 -7.05
C LYS A 123 14.46 21.38 -8.34
N ASP A 124 14.33 20.51 -9.34
CA ASP A 124 15.02 20.67 -10.63
C ASP A 124 14.62 21.95 -11.35
N LEU A 125 13.31 22.28 -11.35
CA LEU A 125 12.81 23.55 -11.90
C LEU A 125 13.42 24.76 -11.18
N LEU A 126 13.42 24.74 -9.84
CA LEU A 126 13.96 25.84 -9.05
C LEU A 126 15.47 26.01 -9.27
N CYS A 127 16.22 24.91 -9.37
CA CYS A 127 17.63 24.94 -9.74
C CYS A 127 17.85 25.54 -11.14
N GLN A 128 17.03 25.17 -12.13
CA GLN A 128 17.11 25.74 -13.47
C GLN A 128 16.85 27.26 -13.47
N VAL A 129 15.82 27.72 -12.75
CA VAL A 129 15.53 29.15 -12.62
C VAL A 129 16.70 29.90 -11.99
N GLN A 130 17.30 29.33 -10.94
CA GLN A 130 18.44 29.91 -10.27
C GLN A 130 19.67 29.99 -11.18
N THR A 131 19.99 28.92 -11.92
CA THR A 131 21.17 28.87 -12.80
C THR A 131 21.01 29.75 -14.05
N GLN A 132 19.81 29.80 -14.64
CA GLN A 132 19.56 30.56 -15.87
C GLN A 132 19.18 32.02 -15.60
N HIS A 133 18.92 32.38 -14.34
CA HIS A 133 18.33 33.68 -13.98
C HIS A 133 17.06 34.00 -14.79
N SER A 134 16.28 32.98 -15.13
CA SER A 134 15.14 33.07 -16.05
C SER A 134 14.08 32.03 -15.68
N PHE A 135 12.80 32.38 -15.88
CA PHE A 135 11.66 31.47 -15.72
C PHE A 135 11.31 30.68 -16.99
N SER A 136 12.09 30.81 -18.07
CA SER A 136 11.79 30.16 -19.35
C SER A 136 11.69 28.63 -19.26
N GLY A 137 12.45 27.96 -18.37
CA GLY A 137 12.39 26.51 -18.17
C GLY A 137 11.17 25.99 -17.38
N VAL A 138 10.30 26.88 -16.91
CA VAL A 138 9.06 26.52 -16.22
C VAL A 138 7.92 26.20 -17.19
N PHE A 139 7.94 26.81 -18.38
CA PHE A 139 6.95 26.64 -19.45
C PHE A 139 7.48 25.69 -20.54
#